data_AF-A0A2G5WIX2-F1
#
_entry.id   AF-A0A2G5WIX2-F1
#
_cell.length_a   1.000
_cell.length_b   1.000
_cell.length_c   1.000
_cell.angle_alpha   90.00
_cell.angle_beta   90.00
_cell.angle_gamma   90.00
#
_symmetry.space_group_name_H-M   'P 1'
#
loop_
_entity.id
_entity.type
_entity.pdbx_description
1 polymer ?
#
loop_
_entity_poly.entity_id
_entity_poly.type
_entity_poly.pdbx_seq_one_letter_code
_entity_poly.pdbx_strand_id
1 'polypeptide(L)'
;MDKSKNENGYVLIIVLFAIVFIMITSAVFMRGALSNAKQEQIVDTNNLAIMAAEMGVDYYKWNYINKYNDVKGQVWEDYKEIYSVERMKIQSSNDINKEQQLADLPAKIRKDAVKALWAILDNYTITPANLAGEKYSFTDKDFNIVQDLTNYSVSISGDVQGVYRGNDKMLNFKLVFTMPEFDEDEDEDSGSQPSGGVKDLTWFVDNNLPFITKPSLQCPTGKKANVTGKKCVFSDVNLIENANNSTLYFDGDATKEPNGNLGGNVKGSKFYVTGELASFNLNNMENGEFYAKGNIAFKNMQNIKNVNFFTKGNFTAEQVDLSGSFVAMGGNFKPSKHVKLIGNSVLAIRNDWEANSFSQEISSGSKACVGGSVNLKEITVSGTGKLYYVAEKAKTAGVTIIPSKHFRISEADYVKDPNNLFKNCQGGGTVVTDPSSPDLNEPAWIDPEIEVFYY
;
A
#
# COMPACT_ATOMS: atom_id res chain seq x y z
N MET A 1 45.54 86.90 50.80
CA MET A 1 46.69 85.98 50.65
C MET A 1 46.13 84.67 50.13
N ASP A 2 45.86 84.61 48.83
CA ASP A 2 45.28 83.41 48.22
C ASP A 2 46.41 82.44 47.89
N LYS A 3 46.56 81.43 48.74
CA LYS A 3 47.32 80.22 48.41
C LYS A 3 46.53 79.49 47.33
N SER A 4 46.83 79.77 46.06
CA SER A 4 46.44 78.90 44.96
C SER A 4 47.16 77.57 45.15
N LYS A 5 46.51 76.64 45.85
CA LYS A 5 47.01 75.30 46.10
C LYS A 5 47.18 74.60 44.74
N ASN A 6 48.31 73.93 44.61
CA ASN A 6 48.78 73.27 43.41
C ASN A 6 47.99 71.96 43.18
N GLU A 7 46.68 72.06 42.94
CA GLU A 7 45.76 70.90 42.83
C GLU A 7 45.73 70.27 41.42
N ASN A 8 46.31 70.95 40.43
CA ASN A 8 46.37 70.48 39.04
C ASN A 8 47.15 69.15 38.87
N GLY A 9 48.09 68.84 39.77
CA GLY A 9 48.85 67.60 39.74
C GLY A 9 48.01 66.36 40.11
N TYR A 10 47.03 66.52 41.02
CA TYR A 10 46.18 65.41 41.47
C TYR A 10 45.13 65.03 40.41
N VAL A 11 44.62 66.00 39.66
CA VAL A 11 43.68 65.76 38.55
C VAL A 11 44.31 64.89 37.47
N LEU A 12 45.57 65.15 37.12
CA LEU A 12 46.30 64.35 36.13
C LEU A 12 46.46 62.89 36.58
N ILE A 13 46.78 62.66 37.86
CA ILE A 13 46.92 61.31 38.42
C ILE A 13 45.59 60.57 38.41
N ILE A 14 44.49 61.25 38.77
CA ILE A 14 43.15 60.65 38.77
C ILE A 14 42.72 60.27 37.35
N VAL A 15 42.96 61.14 36.37
CA VAL A 15 42.64 60.84 34.95
C VAL A 15 43.49 59.68 34.43
N LEU A 16 44.80 59.66 34.73
CA LEU A 16 45.67 58.56 34.35
C LEU A 16 45.20 57.24 34.98
N PHE A 17 44.85 57.25 36.27
CA PHE A 17 44.31 56.09 36.97
C PHE A 17 42.99 55.63 36.37
N ALA A 18 42.08 56.55 36.03
CA ALA A 18 40.81 56.23 35.38
C ALA A 18 41.02 55.57 34.01
N ILE A 19 41.96 56.07 33.20
CA ILE A 19 42.29 55.47 31.90
C ILE A 19 42.86 54.05 32.08
N VAL A 20 43.78 53.86 33.03
CA VAL A 20 44.35 52.54 33.34
C VAL A 20 43.27 51.58 33.84
N PHE A 21 42.39 52.04 34.72
CA PHE A 21 41.28 51.25 35.23
C PHE A 21 40.33 50.82 34.10
N ILE A 22 39.91 51.75 33.23
CA ILE A 22 39.07 51.45 32.08
C ILE A 22 39.77 50.43 31.16
N MET A 23 41.07 50.60 30.86
CA MET A 23 41.81 49.64 30.05
C MET A 23 41.84 48.23 30.66
N ILE A 24 42.08 48.12 31.98
CA ILE A 24 42.08 46.82 32.67
C ILE A 24 40.69 46.18 32.59
N THR A 25 39.62 46.93 32.86
CA THR A 25 38.26 46.40 32.79
C THR A 25 37.88 45.96 31.37
N SER A 26 38.19 46.78 30.35
CA SER A 26 37.94 46.45 28.94
C SER A 26 38.72 45.22 28.48
N ALA A 27 39.97 45.06 28.92
CA ALA A 27 40.77 43.88 28.63
C ALA A 27 40.16 42.60 29.24
N VAL A 28 39.63 42.68 30.47
CA VAL A 28 38.91 41.57 31.11
C VAL A 28 37.64 41.21 30.34
N PHE A 29 36.83 42.19 29.94
CA PHE A 29 35.62 41.93 29.14
C PHE A 29 35.94 41.34 27.77
N MET A 30 36.95 41.85 27.07
CA MET A 30 37.35 41.32 25.76
C MET A 30 37.86 39.88 25.86
N ARG A 31 38.63 39.56 26.91
CA ARG A 31 39.04 38.18 27.19
C ARG A 31 37.85 37.27 27.50
N GLY A 32 36.86 37.76 28.26
CA GLY A 32 35.63 37.05 28.54
C GLY A 32 34.81 36.75 27.28
N ALA A 33 34.60 37.76 26.42
CA ALA A 33 33.87 37.61 25.17
C ALA A 33 34.55 36.62 24.21
N LEU A 34 35.88 36.69 24.06
CA LEU A 34 36.65 35.73 23.25
C LEU A 34 36.57 34.30 23.82
N SER A 35 36.54 34.15 25.14
CA SER A 35 36.37 32.84 25.79
C SER A 35 34.99 32.25 25.48
N ASN A 36 33.92 33.04 25.62
CA ASN A 36 32.56 32.59 25.33
C ASN A 36 32.39 32.24 23.85
N ALA A 37 32.89 33.07 22.93
CA ALA A 37 32.83 32.79 21.50
C ALA A 37 33.55 31.49 21.12
N LYS A 38 34.71 31.19 21.75
CA LYS A 38 35.40 29.91 21.55
C LYS A 38 34.62 28.73 22.11
N GLN A 39 33.99 28.87 23.27
CA GLN A 39 33.16 27.81 23.85
C GLN A 39 31.93 27.53 22.98
N GLU A 40 31.24 28.57 22.52
CA GLU A 40 30.11 28.47 21.60
C GLU A 40 30.52 27.78 20.30
N GLN A 41 31.66 28.17 19.71
CA GLN A 41 32.17 27.52 18.51
C GLN A 41 32.48 26.02 18.75
N ILE A 42 33.07 25.66 19.90
CA ILE A 42 33.35 24.25 20.24
C ILE A 42 32.03 23.47 20.37
N VAL A 43 31.05 24.02 21.08
CA VAL A 43 29.73 23.40 21.26
C VAL A 43 29.03 23.21 19.91
N ASP A 44 29.01 24.25 19.08
CA ASP A 44 28.39 24.21 17.75
C ASP A 44 29.08 23.18 16.85
N THR A 45 30.41 23.16 16.81
CA THR A 45 31.15 22.16 16.02
C THR A 45 30.93 20.73 16.50
N ASN A 46 30.77 20.51 17.82
CA ASN A 46 30.44 19.21 18.37
C ASN A 46 29.02 18.78 18.01
N ASN A 47 28.05 19.69 18.11
CA ASN A 47 26.66 19.43 17.73
C ASN A 47 26.56 19.08 16.24
N LEU A 48 27.29 19.80 15.39
CA LEU A 48 27.33 19.53 13.95
C LEU A 48 28.02 18.20 13.60
N ALA A 49 29.02 17.78 14.38
CA ALA A 49 29.62 16.45 14.23
C ALA A 49 28.64 15.33 14.64
N ILE A 50 27.84 15.54 15.70
CA ILE A 50 26.75 14.61 16.10
C ILE A 50 25.73 14.52 14.97
N MET A 51 25.25 15.66 14.45
CA MET A 51 24.29 15.70 13.35
C MET A 51 24.81 14.97 12.11
N ALA A 52 26.09 15.13 11.78
CA ALA A 52 26.70 14.39 10.68
C ALA A 52 26.70 12.86 10.91
N ALA A 53 26.91 12.42 12.15
CA ALA A 53 26.85 11.02 12.53
C ALA A 53 25.40 10.49 12.44
N GLU A 54 24.41 11.25 12.93
CA GLU A 54 22.98 10.89 12.85
C GLU A 54 22.51 10.74 11.40
N MET A 55 22.90 11.69 10.53
CA MET A 55 22.62 11.61 9.09
C MET A 55 23.24 10.36 8.46
N GLY A 56 24.46 10.00 8.84
CA GLY A 56 25.10 8.78 8.37
C GLY A 56 24.38 7.52 8.86
N VAL A 57 23.99 7.46 10.14
CA VAL A 57 23.19 6.37 10.71
C VAL A 57 21.90 6.17 9.91
N ASP A 58 21.15 7.24 9.65
CA ASP A 58 19.93 7.16 8.86
C ASP A 58 20.20 6.74 7.41
N TYR A 59 21.27 7.24 6.79
CA TYR A 59 21.67 6.84 5.45
C TYR A 59 21.90 5.32 5.37
N TYR A 60 22.73 4.75 6.23
CA TYR A 60 23.01 3.31 6.20
C TYR A 60 21.77 2.48 6.57
N LYS A 61 20.98 2.92 7.55
CA LYS A 61 19.73 2.25 7.92
C LYS A 61 18.77 2.14 6.73
N TRP A 62 18.52 3.25 6.05
CA TRP A 62 17.61 3.27 4.89
C TRP A 62 18.10 2.40 3.74
N ASN A 63 19.42 2.35 3.49
CA ASN A 63 19.97 1.46 2.46
C ASN A 63 19.70 -0.02 2.79
N TYR A 64 19.94 -0.45 4.04
CA TYR A 64 19.65 -1.82 4.45
C TYR A 64 18.15 -2.14 4.45
N ILE A 65 17.29 -1.23 4.92
CA ILE A 65 15.83 -1.40 4.89
C ILE A 65 15.34 -1.56 3.45
N ASN A 66 15.81 -0.71 2.54
CA ASN A 66 15.45 -0.80 1.12
C ASN A 66 15.93 -2.13 0.52
N LYS A 67 17.19 -2.50 0.78
CA LYS A 67 17.74 -3.77 0.30
C LYS A 67 16.95 -4.97 0.83
N TYR A 68 16.58 -4.96 2.11
CA TYR A 68 15.73 -5.97 2.72
C TYR A 68 14.36 -6.05 2.03
N ASN A 69 13.69 -4.90 1.84
CA ASN A 69 12.39 -4.86 1.17
C ASN A 69 12.44 -5.36 -0.28
N ASP A 70 13.56 -5.14 -0.98
CA ASP A 70 13.76 -5.62 -2.35
C ASP A 70 13.89 -7.15 -2.42
N VAL A 71 14.41 -7.81 -1.37
CA VAL A 71 14.77 -9.24 -1.40
C VAL A 71 13.84 -10.12 -0.57
N LYS A 72 13.13 -9.57 0.43
CA LYS A 72 12.32 -10.36 1.37
C LYS A 72 11.25 -11.21 0.69
N GLY A 73 10.58 -10.66 -0.36
CA GLY A 73 9.57 -11.39 -1.12
C GLY A 73 10.16 -12.57 -1.89
N GLN A 74 11.32 -12.37 -2.52
CA GLN A 74 12.00 -13.46 -3.24
C GLN A 74 12.45 -14.57 -2.28
N VAL A 75 13.10 -14.21 -1.17
CA VAL A 75 13.54 -15.20 -0.17
C VAL A 75 12.35 -15.97 0.39
N TRP A 76 11.23 -15.30 0.65
CA TRP A 76 10.04 -15.98 1.11
C TRP A 76 9.50 -17.00 0.11
N GLU A 77 9.29 -16.58 -1.15
CA GLU A 77 8.74 -17.46 -2.19
C GLU A 77 9.65 -18.67 -2.46
N ASP A 78 10.96 -18.46 -2.54
CA ASP A 78 11.93 -19.54 -2.75
C ASP A 78 11.83 -20.60 -1.64
N TYR A 79 11.72 -20.17 -0.38
CA TYR A 79 11.66 -21.07 0.78
C TYR A 79 10.26 -21.64 1.04
N LYS A 80 9.22 -20.94 0.61
CA LYS A 80 7.85 -21.44 0.61
C LYS A 80 7.68 -22.62 -0.35
N GLU A 81 8.25 -22.54 -1.56
CA GLU A 81 8.26 -23.66 -2.50
C GLU A 81 9.00 -24.87 -1.93
N ILE A 82 10.18 -24.65 -1.34
CA ILE A 82 10.97 -25.71 -0.68
C ILE A 82 10.14 -26.37 0.44
N TYR A 83 9.48 -25.56 1.28
CA TYR A 83 8.61 -26.05 2.34
C TYR A 83 7.50 -26.96 1.80
N SER A 84 6.76 -26.52 0.77
CA SER A 84 5.68 -27.32 0.16
C SER A 84 6.21 -28.65 -0.40
N VAL A 85 7.36 -28.64 -1.07
CA VAL A 85 7.99 -29.85 -1.64
C VAL A 85 8.47 -30.81 -0.55
N GLU A 86 9.15 -30.32 0.49
CA GLU A 86 9.62 -31.16 1.60
C GLU A 86 8.44 -31.74 2.39
N ARG A 87 7.40 -30.94 2.65
CA ARG A 87 6.17 -31.38 3.31
C ARG A 87 5.51 -32.52 2.55
N MET A 88 5.30 -32.40 1.23
CA MET A 88 4.72 -33.48 0.40
C MET A 88 5.56 -34.77 0.45
N LYS A 89 6.89 -34.66 0.47
CA LYS A 89 7.79 -35.82 0.60
C LYS A 89 7.62 -36.49 1.96
N ILE A 90 7.56 -35.72 3.04
CA ILE A 90 7.36 -36.26 4.40
C ILE A 90 5.97 -36.89 4.52
N GLN A 91 4.94 -36.21 3.99
CA GLN A 91 3.55 -36.69 4.00
C GLN A 91 3.36 -37.99 3.23
N SER A 92 4.06 -38.19 2.11
CA SER A 92 4.01 -39.41 1.32
C SER A 92 4.94 -40.53 1.81
N SER A 93 5.79 -40.25 2.81
CA SER A 93 6.68 -41.25 3.38
C SER A 93 5.94 -42.21 4.34
N ASN A 94 6.44 -43.45 4.42
CA ASN A 94 6.03 -44.44 5.43
C ASN A 94 6.93 -44.39 6.69
N ASP A 95 7.58 -43.24 6.95
CA ASP A 95 8.46 -43.09 8.11
C ASP A 95 7.64 -43.05 9.41
N ILE A 96 8.11 -43.79 10.42
CA ILE A 96 7.49 -43.89 11.74
C ILE A 96 7.55 -42.53 12.46
N ASN A 97 8.49 -41.65 12.09
CA ASN A 97 8.70 -40.33 12.69
C ASN A 97 8.05 -39.17 11.90
N LYS A 98 7.15 -39.47 10.96
CA LYS A 98 6.53 -38.48 10.07
C LYS A 98 5.92 -37.26 10.80
N GLU A 99 5.19 -37.49 11.90
CA GLU A 99 4.55 -36.39 12.66
C GLU A 99 5.58 -35.42 13.24
N GLN A 100 6.65 -35.95 13.84
CA GLN A 100 7.75 -35.13 14.37
C GLN A 100 8.47 -34.38 13.25
N GLN A 101 8.72 -35.03 12.10
CA GLN A 101 9.35 -34.38 10.95
C GLN A 101 8.49 -33.23 10.41
N LEU A 102 7.17 -33.35 10.40
CA LEU A 102 6.26 -32.27 10.02
C LEU A 102 6.28 -31.14 11.05
N ALA A 103 6.27 -31.45 12.34
CA ALA A 103 6.34 -30.45 13.41
C ALA A 103 7.65 -29.64 13.39
N ASP A 104 8.78 -30.28 13.05
CA ASP A 104 10.09 -29.62 13.01
C ASP A 104 10.37 -28.88 11.68
N LEU A 105 9.58 -29.16 10.63
CA LEU A 105 9.81 -28.63 9.28
C LEU A 105 9.73 -27.09 9.19
N PRO A 106 8.70 -26.41 9.74
CA PRO A 106 8.63 -24.95 9.73
C PRO A 106 9.88 -24.29 10.30
N ALA A 107 10.32 -24.74 11.48
CA ALA A 107 11.50 -24.21 12.15
C ALA A 107 12.79 -24.46 11.35
N LYS A 108 12.91 -25.62 10.69
CA LYS A 108 14.04 -25.93 9.81
C LYS A 108 14.09 -24.99 8.61
N ILE A 109 12.99 -24.87 7.85
CA ILE A 109 12.91 -24.00 6.67
C ILE A 109 13.16 -22.54 7.06
N ARG A 110 12.58 -22.07 8.17
CA ARG A 110 12.79 -20.71 8.66
C ARG A 110 14.25 -20.41 8.97
N LYS A 111 14.98 -21.35 9.59
CA LYS A 111 16.44 -21.20 9.81
C LYS A 111 17.21 -21.11 8.51
N ASP A 112 16.83 -21.86 7.48
CA ASP A 112 17.51 -21.83 6.20
C ASP A 112 17.19 -20.53 5.42
N ALA A 113 15.96 -20.02 5.50
CA ALA A 113 15.58 -18.72 4.97
C ALA A 113 16.36 -17.56 5.63
N VAL A 114 16.56 -17.62 6.96
CA VAL A 114 17.39 -16.65 7.70
C VAL A 114 18.84 -16.66 7.21
N LYS A 115 19.42 -17.84 6.96
CA LYS A 115 20.80 -17.94 6.41
C LYS A 115 20.90 -17.33 5.02
N ALA A 116 19.90 -17.55 4.16
CA ALA A 116 19.87 -16.97 2.82
C ALA A 116 19.74 -15.44 2.88
N LEU A 117 18.84 -14.93 3.73
CA LEU A 117 18.70 -13.50 3.94
C LEU A 117 19.99 -12.88 4.47
N TRP A 118 20.61 -13.50 5.48
CA TRP A 118 21.90 -13.10 6.02
C TRP A 118 22.96 -13.02 4.93
N ALA A 119 23.12 -14.07 4.10
CA ALA A 119 24.11 -14.07 3.03
C ALA A 119 23.90 -12.96 2.00
N ILE A 120 22.65 -12.59 1.70
CA ILE A 120 22.34 -11.47 0.79
C ILE A 120 22.73 -10.12 1.42
N LEU A 121 22.42 -9.94 2.71
CA LEU A 121 22.70 -8.69 3.44
C LEU A 121 24.19 -8.53 3.76
N ASP A 122 24.90 -9.62 4.06
CA ASP A 122 26.35 -9.65 4.32
C ASP A 122 27.16 -9.28 3.08
N ASN A 123 26.71 -9.71 1.90
CA ASN A 123 27.34 -9.34 0.63
C ASN A 123 26.92 -7.96 0.10
N TYR A 124 26.01 -7.26 0.79
CA TYR A 124 25.54 -5.95 0.34
C TYR A 124 26.50 -4.84 0.76
N THR A 125 27.15 -4.23 -0.24
CA THR A 125 28.06 -3.10 -0.04
C THR A 125 27.34 -1.78 -0.26
N ILE A 126 27.40 -0.90 0.73
CA ILE A 126 26.87 0.46 0.64
C ILE A 126 28.03 1.37 0.24
N THR A 127 27.90 2.08 -0.86
CA THR A 127 28.90 3.07 -1.25
C THR A 127 28.75 4.30 -0.38
N PRO A 128 29.78 4.77 0.35
CA PRO A 128 29.68 5.96 1.17
C PRO A 128 29.25 7.17 0.34
N ALA A 129 28.25 7.90 0.81
CA ALA A 129 27.83 9.14 0.16
C ALA A 129 28.86 10.25 0.44
N ASN A 130 29.61 10.64 -0.58
CA ASN A 130 30.49 11.79 -0.48
C ASN A 130 29.69 13.08 -0.70
N LEU A 131 29.30 13.74 0.40
CA LEU A 131 28.65 15.04 0.39
C LEU A 131 29.67 16.15 0.12
N ALA A 132 30.33 16.09 -1.05
CA ALA A 132 31.52 16.88 -1.41
C ALA A 132 31.33 18.41 -1.42
N GLY A 133 30.12 18.92 -1.18
CA GLY A 133 29.82 20.35 -1.09
C GLY A 133 29.88 20.93 0.32
N GLU A 134 29.80 20.10 1.36
CA GLU A 134 29.68 20.56 2.74
C GLU A 134 30.80 19.95 3.59
N LYS A 135 31.25 20.64 4.64
CA LYS A 135 32.36 20.17 5.50
C LYS A 135 31.97 18.97 6.38
N TYR A 136 30.98 18.18 5.95
CA TYR A 136 30.44 17.00 6.59
C TYR A 136 30.89 15.77 5.79
N SER A 137 31.39 14.78 6.50
CA SER A 137 31.56 13.44 5.96
C SER A 137 31.14 12.45 7.03
N PHE A 138 30.52 11.37 6.61
CA PHE A 138 30.38 10.18 7.43
C PHE A 138 31.05 9.00 6.74
N THR A 139 31.73 8.19 7.52
CA THR A 139 32.36 6.95 7.07
C THR A 139 31.90 5.83 7.97
N ASP A 140 31.52 4.72 7.37
CA ASP A 140 31.40 3.45 8.06
C ASP A 140 32.80 3.00 8.51
N LYS A 141 32.90 2.58 9.77
CA LYS A 141 34.12 1.92 10.25
C LYS A 141 33.99 0.42 10.21
N ASP A 142 32.93 -0.11 10.80
CA ASP A 142 32.73 -1.55 10.95
C ASP A 142 31.23 -1.85 10.96
N PHE A 143 30.77 -2.62 9.98
CA PHE A 143 29.45 -3.25 10.03
C PHE A 143 29.61 -4.71 10.43
N ASN A 144 28.79 -5.13 11.39
CA ASN A 144 28.70 -6.50 11.84
C ASN A 144 27.26 -7.01 11.60
N ILE A 145 27.14 -7.98 10.71
CA ILE A 145 25.88 -8.62 10.35
C ILE A 145 25.85 -10.02 10.96
N VAL A 146 24.98 -10.21 11.95
CA VAL A 146 24.87 -11.45 12.72
C VAL A 146 23.49 -12.05 12.49
N GLN A 147 23.45 -13.35 12.18
CA GLN A 147 22.21 -14.11 12.17
C GLN A 147 21.93 -14.73 13.55
N ASP A 148 20.67 -14.70 13.97
CA ASP A 148 20.17 -15.36 15.17
C ASP A 148 19.14 -16.43 14.75
N LEU A 149 19.59 -17.69 14.74
CA LEU A 149 18.76 -18.84 14.36
C LEU A 149 17.78 -19.26 15.47
N THR A 150 17.89 -18.68 16.67
CA THR A 150 16.98 -18.94 17.79
C THR A 150 15.76 -18.02 17.69
N ASN A 151 16.01 -16.74 17.37
CA ASN A 151 14.97 -15.72 17.19
C ASN A 151 14.56 -15.54 15.71
N TYR A 152 15.12 -16.34 14.81
CA TYR A 152 14.88 -16.30 13.37
C TYR A 152 15.10 -14.92 12.76
N SER A 153 16.16 -14.23 13.16
CA SER A 153 16.41 -12.85 12.76
C SER A 153 17.82 -12.61 12.22
N VAL A 154 17.98 -11.52 11.49
CA VAL A 154 19.26 -10.98 11.04
C VAL A 154 19.44 -9.61 11.67
N SER A 155 20.49 -9.45 12.47
CA SER A 155 20.84 -8.19 13.12
C SER A 155 22.00 -7.53 12.39
N ILE A 156 21.84 -6.26 12.03
CA ILE A 156 22.91 -5.42 11.48
C ILE A 156 23.27 -4.40 12.53
N SER A 157 24.54 -4.35 12.91
CA SER A 157 25.08 -3.33 13.80
C SER A 157 26.25 -2.64 13.13
N GLY A 158 26.44 -1.35 13.41
CA GLY A 158 27.64 -0.68 12.92
C GLY A 158 27.88 0.68 13.54
N ASP A 159 29.12 1.11 13.40
CA ASP A 159 29.63 2.39 13.88
C ASP A 159 29.74 3.40 12.73
N VAL A 160 29.15 4.57 12.93
CA VAL A 160 29.16 5.68 11.99
C VAL A 160 29.92 6.84 12.60
N GLN A 161 31.00 7.25 11.94
CA GLN A 161 31.78 8.42 12.35
C GLN A 161 31.32 9.65 11.59
N GLY A 162 30.67 10.59 12.26
CA GLY A 162 30.40 11.93 11.73
C GLY A 162 31.58 12.85 11.97
N VAL A 163 32.07 13.52 10.93
CA VAL A 163 33.20 14.47 11.02
C VAL A 163 32.75 15.86 10.57
N TYR A 164 32.99 16.87 11.42
CA TYR A 164 32.82 18.28 11.09
C TYR A 164 34.01 19.12 11.54
N ARG A 165 34.70 19.73 10.57
CA ARG A 165 35.89 20.59 10.81
C ARG A 165 36.96 19.95 11.71
N GLY A 166 37.14 18.64 11.63
CA GLY A 166 38.14 17.89 12.40
C GLY A 166 37.69 17.45 13.79
N ASN A 167 36.48 17.82 14.24
CA ASN A 167 35.83 17.16 15.36
C ASN A 167 35.07 15.95 14.83
N ASP A 168 35.18 14.82 15.51
CA ASP A 168 34.50 13.59 15.18
C ASP A 168 33.58 13.12 16.30
N LYS A 169 32.49 12.46 15.88
CA LYS A 169 31.51 11.85 16.78
C LYS A 169 31.14 10.49 16.24
N MET A 170 31.10 9.52 17.14
CA MET A 170 30.71 8.14 16.84
C MET A 170 29.30 7.92 17.33
N LEU A 171 28.47 7.34 16.46
CA LEU A 171 27.19 6.76 16.84
C LEU A 171 27.15 5.33 16.34
N ASN A 172 26.50 4.48 17.11
CA ASN A 172 26.22 3.11 16.72
C ASN A 172 24.72 2.93 16.53
N PHE A 173 24.38 2.02 15.61
CA PHE A 173 23.00 1.60 15.43
C PHE A 173 22.88 0.09 15.38
N LYS A 174 21.67 -0.38 15.61
CA LYS A 174 21.26 -1.77 15.44
C LYS A 174 19.93 -1.84 14.70
N LEU A 175 19.87 -2.68 13.68
CA LEU A 175 18.67 -3.06 12.94
C LEU A 175 18.43 -4.55 13.11
N VAL A 176 17.20 -4.96 13.35
CA VAL A 176 16.83 -6.38 13.45
C VAL A 176 15.72 -6.69 12.46
N PHE A 177 15.97 -7.64 11.56
CA PHE A 177 14.99 -8.16 10.59
C PHE A 177 14.56 -9.56 11.01
N THR A 178 13.28 -9.78 11.29
CA THR A 178 12.76 -11.08 11.73
C THR A 178 12.07 -11.79 10.58
N MET A 179 12.47 -13.04 10.31
CA MET A 179 11.83 -13.91 9.34
C MET A 179 10.51 -14.41 9.92
N PRO A 180 9.38 -14.32 9.21
CA PRO A 180 8.09 -14.83 9.68
C PRO A 180 8.05 -16.36 9.75
N GLU A 181 7.02 -16.87 10.40
CA GLU A 181 6.77 -18.31 10.56
C GLU A 181 6.16 -18.92 9.30
N PHE A 182 6.54 -20.18 9.02
CA PHE A 182 5.97 -20.99 7.94
C PHE A 182 4.86 -21.86 8.52
N ASP A 183 3.70 -21.28 8.82
CA ASP A 183 2.58 -22.00 9.41
C ASP A 183 1.59 -22.55 8.36
N GLU A 184 1.00 -23.71 8.67
CA GLU A 184 -0.06 -24.35 7.86
C GLU A 184 -1.44 -23.74 8.13
N ASP A 185 -1.59 -22.99 9.23
CA ASP A 185 -2.90 -22.56 9.75
C ASP A 185 -3.42 -21.26 9.12
N GLU A 186 -2.73 -20.69 8.14
CA GLU A 186 -3.33 -19.74 7.18
C GLU A 186 -3.98 -20.53 6.02
N ASP A 187 -4.99 -21.34 6.39
CA ASP A 187 -6.08 -21.91 5.57
C ASP A 187 -5.74 -22.96 4.47
N GLU A 188 -5.38 -24.19 4.88
CA GLU A 188 -5.80 -25.42 4.17
C GLU A 188 -7.00 -26.13 4.84
N ASP A 189 -7.76 -25.43 5.71
CA ASP A 189 -8.98 -25.99 6.31
C ASP A 189 -10.20 -25.86 5.36
N SER A 190 -10.52 -26.97 4.70
CA SER A 190 -11.89 -27.36 4.31
C SER A 190 -12.66 -26.56 3.24
N GLY A 191 -12.06 -25.99 2.20
CA GLY A 191 -12.87 -25.50 1.06
C GLY A 191 -13.92 -24.42 1.45
N SER A 192 -13.70 -23.78 2.60
CA SER A 192 -14.34 -22.52 2.91
C SER A 192 -13.49 -21.46 2.22
N GLN A 193 -14.01 -20.99 1.09
CA GLN A 193 -13.43 -19.86 0.36
C GLN A 193 -13.05 -18.77 1.34
N PRO A 194 -11.84 -18.17 1.24
CA PRO A 194 -11.38 -17.15 2.16
C PRO A 194 -12.48 -16.11 2.28
N SER A 195 -13.05 -16.03 3.49
CA SER A 195 -14.22 -15.22 3.73
C SER A 195 -13.83 -13.79 3.42
N GLY A 196 -14.48 -13.23 2.40
CA GLY A 196 -14.10 -11.98 1.79
C GLY A 196 -13.96 -10.89 2.84
N GLY A 197 -12.76 -10.32 2.92
CA GLY A 197 -12.56 -9.00 3.47
C GLY A 197 -13.62 -8.11 2.83
N VAL A 198 -14.51 -7.57 3.67
CA VAL A 198 -15.55 -6.65 3.25
C VAL A 198 -14.90 -5.60 2.37
N LYS A 199 -15.24 -5.58 1.08
CA LYS A 199 -14.78 -4.51 0.19
C LYS A 199 -15.34 -3.22 0.75
N ASP A 200 -14.46 -2.44 1.37
CA ASP A 200 -14.87 -1.25 2.06
C ASP A 200 -15.50 -0.30 1.04
N LEU A 201 -16.77 0.03 1.28
CA LEU A 201 -17.53 0.97 0.47
C LEU A 201 -17.49 2.37 1.10
N THR A 202 -16.63 2.62 2.09
CA THR A 202 -16.35 3.97 2.60
C THR A 202 -16.00 4.95 1.48
N TRP A 203 -15.40 4.47 0.38
CA TRP A 203 -15.12 5.29 -0.78
C TRP A 203 -16.36 5.89 -1.46
N PHE A 204 -17.54 5.27 -1.27
CA PHE A 204 -18.81 5.86 -1.70
C PHE A 204 -19.11 7.16 -0.96
N VAL A 205 -18.66 7.29 0.29
CA VAL A 205 -18.95 8.45 1.13
C VAL A 205 -17.95 9.56 0.88
N ASP A 206 -16.66 9.25 0.96
CA ASP A 206 -15.60 10.24 0.80
C ASP A 206 -15.25 10.55 -0.67
N ASN A 207 -15.82 9.78 -1.60
CA ASN A 207 -15.56 9.87 -3.04
C ASN A 207 -14.08 9.64 -3.40
N ASN A 208 -13.32 8.88 -2.60
CA ASN A 208 -11.91 8.54 -2.81
C ASN A 208 -11.77 7.05 -3.17
N LEU A 209 -12.03 6.74 -4.44
CA LEU A 209 -11.76 5.42 -4.98
C LEU A 209 -10.29 4.99 -4.68
N PRO A 210 -10.04 3.79 -4.13
CA PRO A 210 -8.69 3.33 -3.82
C PRO A 210 -7.90 3.19 -5.12
N PHE A 211 -6.97 4.10 -5.34
CA PHE A 211 -6.20 4.21 -6.58
C PHE A 211 -4.72 4.17 -6.25
N ILE A 212 -3.95 3.46 -7.07
CA ILE A 212 -2.50 3.36 -6.86
C ILE A 212 -1.77 4.61 -7.36
N THR A 213 -0.58 4.83 -6.82
CA THR A 213 0.40 5.73 -7.43
C THR A 213 0.80 5.19 -8.81
N LYS A 214 0.87 6.09 -9.80
CA LYS A 214 1.29 5.79 -11.17
C LYS A 214 2.64 5.05 -11.17
N PRO A 215 2.73 3.84 -11.74
CA PRO A 215 4.00 3.13 -11.87
C PRO A 215 5.02 3.91 -12.72
N SER A 216 6.31 3.74 -12.43
CA SER A 216 7.39 4.34 -13.23
C SER A 216 7.67 3.56 -14.53
N LEU A 217 7.42 2.25 -14.54
CA LEU A 217 7.68 1.37 -15.67
C LEU A 217 6.63 1.56 -16.78
N GLN A 218 7.07 1.80 -18.01
CA GLN A 218 6.21 1.74 -19.20
C GLN A 218 6.03 0.29 -19.65
N CYS A 219 4.80 -0.10 -19.97
CA CYS A 219 4.52 -1.42 -20.54
C CYS A 219 5.10 -1.52 -21.96
N PRO A 220 5.37 -2.74 -22.48
CA PRO A 220 5.88 -2.93 -23.83
C PRO A 220 4.98 -2.26 -24.88
N THR A 221 5.55 -1.38 -25.70
CA THR A 221 4.86 -0.69 -26.79
C THR A 221 5.14 -1.33 -28.15
N GLY A 222 4.24 -1.12 -29.13
CA GLY A 222 4.52 -1.35 -30.56
C GLY A 222 3.93 -2.62 -31.19
N LYS A 223 3.45 -3.58 -30.39
CA LYS A 223 2.62 -4.73 -30.82
C LYS A 223 1.66 -5.11 -29.70
N LYS A 224 0.68 -5.96 -30.03
CA LYS A 224 -0.13 -6.65 -29.01
C LYS A 224 0.82 -7.36 -28.03
N ALA A 225 0.67 -7.07 -26.74
CA ALA A 225 1.58 -7.43 -25.68
C ALA A 225 0.92 -8.42 -24.72
N ASN A 226 1.70 -9.44 -24.35
CA ASN A 226 1.37 -10.35 -23.26
C ASN A 226 2.06 -9.83 -22.00
N VAL A 227 1.26 -9.42 -21.02
CA VAL A 227 1.75 -8.84 -19.78
C VAL A 227 1.50 -9.82 -18.65
N THR A 228 2.58 -10.32 -18.05
CA THR A 228 2.51 -11.29 -16.95
C THR A 228 3.39 -10.82 -15.80
N GLY A 229 2.84 -10.73 -14.58
CA GLY A 229 3.60 -10.37 -13.38
C GLY A 229 4.17 -8.95 -13.38
N LYS A 230 3.66 -8.04 -14.21
CA LYS A 230 4.23 -6.67 -14.34
C LYS A 230 3.31 -5.62 -13.75
N LYS A 231 3.92 -4.59 -13.17
CA LYS A 231 3.28 -3.34 -12.80
C LYS A 231 3.77 -2.21 -13.70
N CYS A 232 2.95 -1.76 -14.64
CA CYS A 232 3.40 -0.80 -15.66
C CYS A 232 2.28 0.09 -16.20
N VAL A 233 2.67 1.15 -16.91
CA VAL A 233 1.79 2.14 -17.55
C VAL A 233 1.58 1.79 -19.02
N PHE A 234 0.32 1.78 -19.46
CA PHE A 234 -0.06 1.72 -20.87
C PHE A 234 -0.60 3.08 -21.32
N SER A 235 -0.29 3.44 -22.57
CA SER A 235 -0.91 4.58 -23.26
C SER A 235 -2.10 4.19 -24.13
N ASP A 236 -2.23 2.91 -24.50
CA ASP A 236 -3.25 2.42 -25.42
C ASP A 236 -3.71 1.00 -25.04
N VAL A 237 -5.00 0.86 -24.74
CA VAL A 237 -5.62 -0.42 -24.36
C VAL A 237 -5.62 -1.44 -25.51
N ASN A 238 -5.51 -0.98 -26.77
CA ASN A 238 -5.46 -1.84 -27.94
C ASN A 238 -4.19 -2.70 -27.99
N LEU A 239 -3.16 -2.31 -27.26
CA LEU A 239 -1.90 -3.04 -27.17
C LEU A 239 -1.98 -4.25 -26.23
N ILE A 240 -3.07 -4.47 -25.50
CA ILE A 240 -3.18 -5.64 -24.62
C ILE A 240 -3.66 -6.84 -25.41
N GLU A 241 -2.79 -7.86 -25.49
CA GLU A 241 -3.17 -9.20 -25.96
C GLU A 241 -3.67 -10.06 -24.81
N ASN A 242 -2.88 -10.19 -23.75
CA ASN A 242 -3.22 -10.94 -22.55
C ASN A 242 -2.63 -10.22 -21.33
N ALA A 243 -3.32 -10.33 -20.20
CA ALA A 243 -2.86 -9.78 -18.93
C ALA A 243 -3.07 -10.81 -17.82
N ASN A 244 -1.99 -11.33 -17.25
CA ASN A 244 -2.04 -12.34 -16.20
C ASN A 244 -1.28 -11.84 -14.96
N ASN A 245 -1.92 -11.85 -13.80
CA ASN A 245 -1.32 -11.43 -12.53
C ASN A 245 -0.55 -10.09 -12.64
N SER A 246 -1.10 -9.14 -13.38
CA SER A 246 -0.44 -7.88 -13.71
C SER A 246 -1.22 -6.68 -13.20
N THR A 247 -0.52 -5.59 -12.92
CA THR A 247 -1.12 -4.30 -12.56
C THR A 247 -0.88 -3.29 -13.67
N LEU A 248 -1.94 -2.93 -14.37
CA LEU A 248 -1.90 -2.06 -15.53
C LEU A 248 -2.49 -0.70 -15.18
N TYR A 249 -1.75 0.36 -15.49
CA TYR A 249 -2.16 1.73 -15.21
C TYR A 249 -2.34 2.53 -16.51
N PHE A 250 -3.43 3.29 -16.62
CA PHE A 250 -3.75 4.16 -17.75
C PHE A 250 -3.90 5.61 -17.28
N ASP A 251 -3.05 6.47 -17.83
CA ASP A 251 -3.03 7.91 -17.56
C ASP A 251 -3.89 8.68 -18.57
N GLY A 252 -5.18 8.40 -18.53
CA GLY A 252 -6.21 8.92 -19.41
C GLY A 252 -7.33 7.91 -19.56
N ASP A 253 -8.01 7.98 -20.71
CA ASP A 253 -9.03 7.02 -21.09
C ASP A 253 -8.40 5.71 -21.61
N ALA A 254 -9.05 4.59 -21.32
CA ALA A 254 -8.72 3.26 -21.82
C ALA A 254 -9.90 2.77 -22.69
N THR A 255 -10.03 3.36 -23.87
CA THR A 255 -11.12 3.09 -24.82
C THR A 255 -10.64 2.33 -26.05
N LYS A 256 -11.43 1.35 -26.49
CA LYS A 256 -11.17 0.58 -27.72
C LYS A 256 -12.16 0.97 -28.83
N GLU A 257 -11.79 0.71 -30.08
CA GLU A 257 -12.75 0.76 -31.19
C GLU A 257 -13.95 -0.17 -30.91
N PRO A 258 -15.18 0.23 -31.27
CA PRO A 258 -16.38 -0.55 -31.00
C PRO A 258 -16.23 -1.96 -31.57
N ASN A 259 -16.44 -2.98 -30.72
CA ASN A 259 -16.36 -4.43 -31.00
C ASN A 259 -15.03 -5.14 -30.69
N GLY A 260 -14.02 -4.47 -30.16
CA GLY A 260 -12.84 -5.18 -29.65
C GLY A 260 -13.11 -5.96 -28.36
N ASN A 261 -12.36 -7.04 -28.08
CA ASN A 261 -12.26 -7.62 -26.73
C ASN A 261 -11.12 -6.93 -25.97
N LEU A 262 -11.24 -6.80 -24.65
CA LEU A 262 -10.10 -6.46 -23.78
C LEU A 262 -9.21 -7.69 -23.61
N GLY A 263 -8.20 -7.80 -24.48
CA GLY A 263 -7.35 -8.99 -24.55
C GLY A 263 -8.10 -10.27 -24.95
N GLY A 264 -7.36 -11.37 -25.02
CA GLY A 264 -7.86 -12.73 -25.18
C GLY A 264 -8.04 -13.45 -23.84
N ASN A 265 -7.15 -13.19 -22.88
CA ASN A 265 -7.17 -13.80 -21.55
C ASN A 265 -6.68 -12.77 -20.51
N VAL A 266 -7.58 -12.35 -19.64
CA VAL A 266 -7.29 -11.44 -18.53
C VAL A 266 -7.60 -12.17 -17.22
N LYS A 267 -6.57 -12.55 -16.49
CA LYS A 267 -6.67 -13.29 -15.23
C LYS A 267 -5.85 -12.67 -14.11
N GLY A 268 -6.39 -12.61 -12.90
CA GLY A 268 -5.64 -12.15 -11.73
C GLY A 268 -5.11 -10.71 -11.85
N SER A 269 -5.63 -9.93 -12.79
CA SER A 269 -5.01 -8.65 -13.18
C SER A 269 -5.82 -7.46 -12.71
N LYS A 270 -5.11 -6.39 -12.32
CA LYS A 270 -5.66 -5.11 -11.89
C LYS A 270 -5.50 -4.05 -12.98
N PHE A 271 -6.55 -3.28 -13.21
CA PHE A 271 -6.58 -2.17 -14.16
C PHE A 271 -6.93 -0.89 -13.43
N TYR A 272 -6.09 0.13 -13.53
CA TYR A 272 -6.31 1.45 -12.95
C TYR A 272 -6.39 2.49 -14.06
N VAL A 273 -7.54 3.12 -14.23
CA VAL A 273 -7.81 4.09 -15.30
C VAL A 273 -8.22 5.42 -14.71
N THR A 274 -7.46 6.47 -15.03
CA THR A 274 -7.74 7.82 -14.52
C THR A 274 -8.86 8.52 -15.26
N GLY A 275 -9.19 8.08 -16.49
CA GLY A 275 -10.34 8.51 -17.28
C GLY A 275 -11.43 7.42 -17.37
N GLU A 276 -12.02 7.29 -18.55
CA GLU A 276 -13.06 6.31 -18.90
C GLU A 276 -12.48 4.96 -19.33
N LEU A 277 -13.10 3.86 -18.89
CA LEU A 277 -12.78 2.50 -19.32
C LEU A 277 -13.94 1.97 -20.18
N ALA A 278 -13.80 1.96 -21.50
CA ALA A 278 -14.95 1.69 -22.35
C ALA A 278 -14.70 1.01 -23.70
N SER A 279 -15.80 0.62 -24.33
CA SER A 279 -15.94 0.26 -25.75
C SER A 279 -15.33 -1.09 -26.15
N PHE A 280 -15.31 -2.06 -25.23
CA PHE A 280 -14.93 -3.44 -25.55
C PHE A 280 -15.85 -4.48 -24.91
N ASN A 281 -15.76 -5.72 -25.41
CA ASN A 281 -16.34 -6.89 -24.77
C ASN A 281 -15.38 -7.45 -23.73
N LEU A 282 -15.98 -8.02 -22.70
CA LEU A 282 -15.33 -8.77 -21.64
C LEU A 282 -15.85 -10.19 -21.70
N ASN A 283 -15.02 -11.12 -22.16
CA ASN A 283 -15.40 -12.52 -22.28
C ASN A 283 -14.37 -13.36 -21.54
N ASN A 284 -14.86 -14.30 -20.73
CA ASN A 284 -14.02 -15.28 -20.02
C ASN A 284 -12.97 -14.65 -19.08
N MET A 285 -13.29 -13.52 -18.44
CA MET A 285 -12.42 -12.95 -17.43
C MET A 285 -12.66 -13.61 -16.08
N GLU A 286 -11.56 -13.84 -15.39
CA GLU A 286 -11.55 -14.49 -14.09
C GLU A 286 -10.61 -13.73 -13.18
N ASN A 287 -11.03 -13.47 -11.95
CA ASN A 287 -10.13 -12.97 -10.93
C ASN A 287 -9.52 -11.58 -11.22
N GLY A 288 -10.23 -10.72 -11.96
CA GLY A 288 -9.75 -9.39 -12.34
C GLY A 288 -10.26 -8.27 -11.43
N GLU A 289 -9.55 -7.14 -11.38
CA GLU A 289 -10.05 -5.92 -10.73
C GLU A 289 -9.90 -4.70 -11.64
N PHE A 290 -10.92 -3.86 -11.67
CA PHE A 290 -11.00 -2.71 -12.56
C PHE A 290 -11.39 -1.47 -11.77
N TYR A 291 -10.55 -0.44 -11.80
CA TYR A 291 -10.75 0.82 -11.12
C TYR A 291 -10.76 1.93 -12.17
N ALA A 292 -11.85 2.68 -12.27
CA ALA A 292 -11.97 3.82 -13.19
C ALA A 292 -12.43 5.08 -12.43
N LYS A 293 -11.70 6.19 -12.56
CA LYS A 293 -12.19 7.47 -12.03
C LYS A 293 -13.32 8.06 -12.89
N GLY A 294 -13.33 7.77 -14.20
CA GLY A 294 -14.41 8.10 -15.12
C GLY A 294 -15.47 7.00 -15.22
N ASN A 295 -16.21 6.96 -16.32
CA ASN A 295 -17.24 5.94 -16.56
C ASN A 295 -16.63 4.57 -16.86
N ILE A 296 -17.43 3.52 -16.68
CA ILE A 296 -17.18 2.19 -17.24
C ILE A 296 -18.27 1.88 -18.25
N ALA A 297 -17.91 1.50 -19.48
CA ALA A 297 -18.88 1.10 -20.49
C ALA A 297 -18.45 -0.13 -21.29
N PHE A 298 -19.11 -1.26 -21.07
CA PHE A 298 -18.82 -2.51 -21.79
C PHE A 298 -19.93 -2.87 -22.76
N LYS A 299 -19.60 -3.51 -23.87
CA LYS A 299 -20.66 -3.98 -24.77
C LYS A 299 -21.28 -5.26 -24.22
N ASN A 300 -20.48 -6.32 -24.15
CA ASN A 300 -20.91 -7.61 -23.60
C ASN A 300 -19.98 -8.03 -22.48
N MET A 301 -20.54 -8.55 -21.39
CA MET A 301 -19.84 -9.18 -20.28
C MET A 301 -20.38 -10.59 -20.12
N GLN A 302 -19.66 -11.57 -20.67
CA GLN A 302 -20.06 -12.98 -20.67
C GLN A 302 -19.02 -13.83 -19.96
N ASN A 303 -19.48 -14.79 -19.16
CA ASN A 303 -18.64 -15.70 -18.38
C ASN A 303 -17.65 -14.95 -17.46
N ILE A 304 -18.11 -13.89 -16.80
CA ILE A 304 -17.29 -13.12 -15.86
C ILE A 304 -17.37 -13.77 -14.48
N LYS A 305 -16.22 -14.21 -13.96
CA LYS A 305 -16.12 -14.91 -12.67
C LYS A 305 -15.19 -14.17 -11.72
N ASN A 306 -15.65 -13.92 -10.50
CA ASN A 306 -14.84 -13.32 -9.43
C ASN A 306 -14.15 -12.02 -9.88
N VAL A 307 -14.85 -11.16 -10.62
CA VAL A 307 -14.29 -9.90 -11.10
C VAL A 307 -14.84 -8.74 -10.28
N ASN A 308 -13.96 -7.78 -9.97
CA ASN A 308 -14.31 -6.59 -9.22
C ASN A 308 -14.28 -5.36 -10.12
N PHE A 309 -15.35 -4.57 -10.16
CA PHE A 309 -15.42 -3.30 -10.89
C PHE A 309 -15.74 -2.17 -9.94
N PHE A 310 -14.96 -1.09 -10.03
CA PHE A 310 -15.15 0.11 -9.24
C PHE A 310 -15.07 1.34 -10.13
N THR A 311 -16.07 2.21 -10.03
CA THR A 311 -16.08 3.45 -10.79
C THR A 311 -16.70 4.59 -10.00
N LYS A 312 -16.15 5.81 -10.12
CA LYS A 312 -16.85 7.01 -9.61
C LYS A 312 -17.96 7.46 -10.54
N GLY A 313 -17.88 7.11 -11.82
CA GLY A 313 -18.84 7.47 -12.87
C GLY A 313 -19.97 6.46 -13.01
N ASN A 314 -20.58 6.47 -14.20
CA ASN A 314 -21.65 5.55 -14.57
C ASN A 314 -21.08 4.20 -15.01
N PHE A 315 -21.87 3.15 -14.84
CA PHE A 315 -21.60 1.83 -15.42
C PHE A 315 -22.66 1.52 -16.47
N THR A 316 -22.25 1.39 -17.74
CA THR A 316 -23.14 1.06 -18.86
C THR A 316 -22.75 -0.29 -19.44
N ALA A 317 -23.71 -1.17 -19.69
CA ALA A 317 -23.42 -2.40 -20.40
C ALA A 317 -24.60 -2.89 -21.23
N GLU A 318 -24.37 -3.53 -22.40
CA GLU A 318 -25.50 -4.17 -23.09
C GLU A 318 -25.91 -5.44 -22.36
N GLN A 319 -24.97 -6.36 -22.17
CA GLN A 319 -25.21 -7.64 -21.51
C GLN A 319 -24.28 -7.79 -20.31
N VAL A 320 -24.84 -8.15 -19.16
CA VAL A 320 -24.10 -8.36 -17.90
C VAL A 320 -24.44 -9.74 -17.34
N ASP A 321 -23.47 -10.67 -17.36
CA ASP A 321 -23.55 -11.94 -16.64
C ASP A 321 -22.39 -12.03 -15.64
N LEU A 322 -22.73 -11.86 -14.36
CA LEU A 322 -21.79 -11.79 -13.25
C LEU A 322 -21.95 -13.00 -12.34
N SER A 323 -20.87 -13.74 -12.14
CA SER A 323 -20.80 -14.85 -11.19
C SER A 323 -19.73 -14.58 -10.14
N GLY A 324 -20.07 -14.60 -8.86
CA GLY A 324 -19.10 -14.35 -7.79
C GLY A 324 -18.45 -12.97 -7.82
N SER A 325 -19.00 -12.01 -8.55
CA SER A 325 -18.34 -10.75 -8.89
C SER A 325 -18.87 -9.59 -8.05
N PHE A 326 -18.08 -8.53 -7.90
CA PHE A 326 -18.46 -7.33 -7.14
C PHE A 326 -18.39 -6.10 -8.04
N VAL A 327 -19.50 -5.38 -8.19
CA VAL A 327 -19.56 -4.13 -8.95
C VAL A 327 -20.01 -3.02 -8.04
N ALA A 328 -19.25 -1.93 -7.97
CA ALA A 328 -19.58 -0.78 -7.16
C ALA A 328 -19.36 0.53 -7.95
N MET A 329 -20.40 1.36 -8.01
CA MET A 329 -20.38 2.59 -8.81
C MET A 329 -20.93 3.79 -8.07
N GLY A 330 -20.25 4.94 -8.22
CA GLY A 330 -20.69 6.24 -7.72
C GLY A 330 -21.80 6.89 -8.57
N GLY A 331 -21.93 6.50 -9.83
CA GLY A 331 -22.94 7.00 -10.77
C GLY A 331 -24.14 6.08 -10.92
N ASN A 332 -24.76 6.14 -12.11
CA ASN A 332 -25.92 5.34 -12.50
C ASN A 332 -25.49 4.01 -13.12
N PHE A 333 -26.31 2.97 -12.93
CA PHE A 333 -26.22 1.73 -13.68
C PHE A 333 -27.23 1.76 -14.84
N LYS A 334 -26.73 1.64 -16.08
CA LYS A 334 -27.52 1.77 -17.32
C LYS A 334 -27.36 0.52 -18.21
N PRO A 335 -27.97 -0.63 -17.86
CA PRO A 335 -27.98 -1.76 -18.77
C PRO A 335 -28.83 -1.44 -20.00
N SER A 336 -28.43 -1.88 -21.21
CA SER A 336 -29.26 -1.74 -22.42
C SER A 336 -29.94 -3.04 -22.86
N LYS A 337 -29.49 -4.19 -22.36
CA LYS A 337 -30.17 -5.50 -22.47
C LYS A 337 -30.20 -6.18 -21.10
N HIS A 338 -29.88 -7.47 -21.01
CA HIS A 338 -30.09 -8.27 -19.82
C HIS A 338 -28.97 -8.14 -18.79
N VAL A 339 -29.36 -8.27 -17.53
CA VAL A 339 -28.47 -8.33 -16.37
C VAL A 339 -28.77 -9.60 -15.60
N LYS A 340 -27.73 -10.33 -15.22
CA LYS A 340 -27.83 -11.56 -14.44
C LYS A 340 -26.74 -11.56 -13.38
N LEU A 341 -27.17 -11.55 -12.11
CA LEU A 341 -26.29 -11.66 -10.94
C LEU A 341 -26.47 -13.04 -10.32
N ILE A 342 -25.43 -13.87 -10.36
CA ILE A 342 -25.40 -15.23 -9.81
C ILE A 342 -24.17 -15.47 -8.93
N GLY A 343 -24.16 -16.60 -8.22
CA GLY A 343 -23.00 -17.08 -7.47
C GLY A 343 -22.53 -16.09 -6.41
N ASN A 344 -23.44 -15.55 -5.60
CA ASN A 344 -23.15 -14.53 -4.58
C ASN A 344 -22.60 -13.20 -5.11
N SER A 345 -22.90 -12.81 -6.36
CA SER A 345 -22.46 -11.52 -6.89
C SER A 345 -23.08 -10.33 -6.15
N VAL A 346 -22.39 -9.20 -6.13
CA VAL A 346 -22.87 -7.96 -5.51
C VAL A 346 -22.83 -6.81 -6.51
N LEU A 347 -23.93 -6.03 -6.54
CA LEU A 347 -24.06 -4.80 -7.31
C LEU A 347 -24.43 -3.63 -6.39
N ALA A 348 -23.50 -2.71 -6.13
CA ALA A 348 -23.70 -1.51 -5.34
C ALA A 348 -23.77 -0.28 -6.25
N ILE A 349 -24.90 0.44 -6.22
CA ILE A 349 -25.19 1.59 -7.07
C ILE A 349 -25.53 2.77 -6.16
N ARG A 350 -24.70 3.82 -6.19
CA ARG A 350 -24.94 5.02 -5.38
C ARG A 350 -26.16 5.81 -5.87
N ASN A 351 -26.34 5.91 -7.19
CA ASN A 351 -27.45 6.64 -7.80
C ASN A 351 -28.48 5.67 -8.40
N ASP A 352 -28.94 5.92 -9.62
CA ASP A 352 -30.08 5.24 -10.23
C ASP A 352 -29.69 3.90 -10.86
N TRP A 353 -30.55 2.88 -10.68
CA TRP A 353 -30.60 1.73 -11.58
C TRP A 353 -31.65 2.00 -12.65
N GLU A 354 -31.18 2.41 -13.82
CA GLU A 354 -31.99 2.62 -15.03
C GLU A 354 -32.25 1.27 -15.71
N ALA A 355 -33.01 0.41 -15.04
CA ALA A 355 -33.43 -0.87 -15.59
C ALA A 355 -34.22 -0.64 -16.91
N ASN A 356 -34.17 -1.66 -17.77
CA ASN A 356 -34.86 -1.67 -19.05
C ASN A 356 -35.88 -2.82 -19.08
N SER A 357 -36.63 -2.94 -20.18
CA SER A 357 -37.66 -3.98 -20.32
C SER A 357 -37.13 -5.40 -20.55
N PHE A 358 -35.81 -5.60 -20.66
CA PHE A 358 -35.20 -6.91 -20.78
C PHE A 358 -34.99 -7.54 -19.40
N SER A 359 -34.71 -8.84 -19.37
CA SER A 359 -34.53 -9.60 -18.12
C SER A 359 -33.41 -9.02 -17.24
N GLN A 360 -33.78 -8.55 -16.05
CA GLN A 360 -32.84 -8.21 -14.97
C GLN A 360 -33.05 -9.21 -13.83
N GLU A 361 -32.08 -10.08 -13.56
CA GLU A 361 -32.21 -11.14 -12.55
C GLU A 361 -31.15 -11.03 -11.45
N ILE A 362 -31.59 -11.16 -10.19
CA ILE A 362 -30.73 -11.32 -9.01
C ILE A 362 -31.06 -12.66 -8.36
N SER A 363 -30.09 -13.59 -8.32
CA SER A 363 -30.33 -14.94 -7.80
C SER A 363 -29.10 -15.54 -7.13
N SER A 364 -29.23 -16.77 -6.60
CA SER A 364 -28.12 -17.55 -6.01
C SER A 364 -27.26 -16.78 -5.01
N GLY A 365 -27.91 -16.19 -3.99
CA GLY A 365 -27.26 -15.45 -2.90
C GLY A 365 -26.76 -14.05 -3.27
N SER A 366 -26.92 -13.65 -4.53
CA SER A 366 -26.49 -12.34 -5.01
C SER A 366 -27.30 -11.21 -4.41
N LYS A 367 -26.68 -10.04 -4.31
CA LYS A 367 -27.29 -8.84 -3.71
C LYS A 367 -27.16 -7.65 -4.65
N ALA A 368 -28.15 -6.77 -4.64
CA ALA A 368 -28.00 -5.43 -5.19
C ALA A 368 -28.44 -4.37 -4.18
N CYS A 369 -27.72 -3.25 -4.12
CA CYS A 369 -28.03 -2.10 -3.28
C CYS A 369 -28.12 -0.84 -4.14
N VAL A 370 -29.27 -0.15 -4.12
CA VAL A 370 -29.54 1.04 -4.97
C VAL A 370 -29.89 2.25 -4.11
N GLY A 371 -29.04 3.27 -4.13
CA GLY A 371 -29.22 4.52 -3.37
C GLY A 371 -30.13 5.56 -4.06
N GLY A 372 -30.31 5.43 -5.37
CA GLY A 372 -31.20 6.24 -6.19
C GLY A 372 -32.52 5.56 -6.53
N SER A 373 -33.07 5.92 -7.69
CA SER A 373 -34.31 5.34 -8.21
C SER A 373 -34.09 3.96 -8.82
N VAL A 374 -35.11 3.11 -8.70
CA VAL A 374 -35.12 1.74 -9.24
C VAL A 374 -36.53 1.36 -9.67
N ASN A 375 -36.67 0.72 -10.84
CA ASN A 375 -37.95 0.20 -11.32
C ASN A 375 -38.11 -1.28 -10.93
N LEU A 376 -38.87 -1.54 -9.87
CA LEU A 376 -38.99 -2.88 -9.32
C LEU A 376 -39.71 -3.86 -10.26
N LYS A 377 -40.51 -3.36 -11.21
CA LYS A 377 -41.23 -4.21 -12.18
C LYS A 377 -40.28 -4.89 -13.18
N GLU A 378 -39.12 -4.28 -13.41
CA GLU A 378 -38.14 -4.76 -14.39
C GLU A 378 -37.10 -5.70 -13.76
N ILE A 379 -37.12 -5.86 -12.43
CA ILE A 379 -36.12 -6.65 -11.69
C ILE A 379 -36.77 -7.88 -11.07
N THR A 380 -36.29 -9.05 -11.46
CA THR A 380 -36.68 -10.34 -10.89
C THR A 380 -35.66 -10.77 -9.83
N VAL A 381 -36.13 -10.99 -8.61
CA VAL A 381 -35.30 -11.51 -7.50
C VAL A 381 -35.70 -12.95 -7.17
N SER A 382 -34.88 -13.91 -7.56
CA SER A 382 -35.15 -15.34 -7.47
C SER A 382 -34.21 -16.05 -6.46
N GLY A 383 -34.49 -17.31 -6.10
CA GLY A 383 -33.65 -18.08 -5.17
C GLY A 383 -33.39 -17.39 -3.82
N THR A 384 -32.13 -17.30 -3.41
CA THR A 384 -31.68 -16.58 -2.20
C THR A 384 -31.21 -15.14 -2.48
N GLY A 385 -31.46 -14.61 -3.67
CA GLY A 385 -31.08 -13.25 -4.04
C GLY A 385 -31.82 -12.18 -3.22
N LYS A 386 -31.22 -10.99 -3.11
CA LYS A 386 -31.77 -9.86 -2.33
C LYS A 386 -31.59 -8.53 -3.06
N LEU A 387 -32.59 -7.66 -2.98
CA LEU A 387 -32.51 -6.28 -3.47
C LEU A 387 -32.77 -5.31 -2.32
N TYR A 388 -31.82 -4.41 -2.06
CA TYR A 388 -31.88 -3.34 -1.08
C TYR A 388 -32.01 -1.99 -1.80
N TYR A 389 -32.95 -1.13 -1.39
CA TYR A 389 -33.18 0.14 -2.08
C TYR A 389 -33.83 1.19 -1.18
N VAL A 390 -33.73 2.46 -1.60
CA VAL A 390 -34.40 3.60 -0.95
C VAL A 390 -35.88 3.64 -1.33
N ALA A 391 -36.77 3.50 -0.35
CA ALA A 391 -38.20 3.24 -0.56
C ALA A 391 -38.90 4.33 -1.40
N GLU A 392 -38.62 5.59 -1.07
CA GLU A 392 -39.27 6.78 -1.61
C GLU A 392 -38.83 7.07 -3.05
N LYS A 393 -37.68 6.55 -3.48
CA LYS A 393 -37.15 6.69 -4.84
C LYS A 393 -37.54 5.54 -5.75
N ALA A 394 -38.04 4.44 -5.21
CA ALA A 394 -38.41 3.28 -6.00
C ALA A 394 -39.71 3.52 -6.79
N LYS A 395 -39.67 3.18 -8.08
CA LYS A 395 -40.85 3.17 -8.94
C LYS A 395 -41.58 1.84 -8.73
N THR A 396 -42.69 1.91 -8.01
CA THR A 396 -43.52 0.76 -7.63
C THR A 396 -44.81 0.64 -8.46
N ALA A 397 -45.00 1.51 -9.46
CA ALA A 397 -46.20 1.51 -10.29
C ALA A 397 -46.42 0.14 -10.96
N GLY A 398 -47.52 -0.54 -10.62
CA GLY A 398 -47.85 -1.87 -11.11
C GLY A 398 -47.30 -3.04 -10.28
N VAL A 399 -46.62 -2.79 -9.16
CA VAL A 399 -46.22 -3.82 -8.19
C VAL A 399 -47.23 -3.83 -7.04
N THR A 400 -48.19 -4.75 -7.10
CA THR A 400 -49.26 -4.88 -6.07
C THR A 400 -48.77 -5.53 -4.77
N ILE A 401 -47.72 -6.36 -4.83
CA ILE A 401 -47.13 -7.03 -3.67
C ILE A 401 -45.62 -6.92 -3.79
N ILE A 402 -44.99 -6.27 -2.81
CA ILE A 402 -43.52 -6.21 -2.71
C ILE A 402 -43.03 -7.61 -2.28
N PRO A 403 -42.21 -8.30 -3.09
CA PRO A 403 -41.73 -9.63 -2.74
C PRO A 403 -40.86 -9.59 -1.48
N SER A 404 -40.88 -10.66 -0.67
CA SER A 404 -40.13 -10.75 0.60
C SER A 404 -38.60 -10.59 0.51
N LYS A 405 -38.04 -10.60 -0.71
CA LYS A 405 -36.62 -10.43 -1.01
C LYS A 405 -36.22 -8.99 -1.31
N HIS A 406 -37.17 -8.08 -1.18
CA HIS A 406 -37.01 -6.64 -1.36
C HIS A 406 -36.93 -5.98 0.01
N PHE A 407 -35.79 -5.38 0.30
CA PHE A 407 -35.50 -4.72 1.57
C PHE A 407 -35.44 -3.22 1.31
N ARG A 408 -36.28 -2.47 2.01
CA ARG A 408 -36.38 -1.02 1.84
C ARG A 408 -35.69 -0.31 3.00
N ILE A 409 -34.96 0.74 2.70
CA ILE A 409 -34.48 1.74 3.67
C ILE A 409 -35.26 3.04 3.43
N SER A 410 -35.54 3.81 4.48
CA SER A 410 -36.14 5.13 4.30
C SER A 410 -35.12 6.11 3.70
N GLU A 411 -35.58 7.09 2.94
CA GLU A 411 -34.74 8.14 2.40
C GLU A 411 -34.07 8.95 3.53
N ALA A 412 -34.78 9.16 4.64
CA ALA A 412 -34.22 9.82 5.82
C ALA A 412 -33.02 9.07 6.41
N ASP A 413 -33.13 7.74 6.55
CA ASP A 413 -32.02 6.90 7.05
C ASP A 413 -30.85 6.87 6.06
N TYR A 414 -31.15 6.82 4.76
CA TYR A 414 -30.13 6.84 3.71
C TYR A 414 -29.39 8.18 3.67
N VAL A 415 -30.09 9.31 3.77
CA VAL A 415 -29.46 10.64 3.80
C VAL A 415 -28.61 10.82 5.05
N LYS A 416 -29.05 10.27 6.20
CA LYS A 416 -28.31 10.35 7.46
C LYS A 416 -27.01 9.53 7.43
N ASP A 417 -27.07 8.30 6.92
CA ASP A 417 -25.90 7.43 6.77
C ASP A 417 -26.07 6.51 5.56
N PRO A 418 -25.54 6.91 4.38
CA PRO A 418 -25.61 6.09 3.17
C PRO A 418 -25.00 4.69 3.35
N ASN A 419 -24.03 4.55 4.28
CA ASN A 419 -23.40 3.25 4.54
C ASN A 419 -24.39 2.23 5.08
N ASN A 420 -25.49 2.64 5.73
CA ASN A 420 -26.48 1.69 6.22
C ASN A 420 -27.12 0.88 5.10
N LEU A 421 -27.29 1.47 3.92
CA LEU A 421 -27.72 0.72 2.74
C LEU A 421 -26.60 -0.24 2.30
N PHE A 422 -25.39 0.29 2.10
CA PHE A 422 -24.28 -0.44 1.48
C PHE A 422 -23.65 -1.53 2.37
N LYS A 423 -23.75 -1.43 3.70
CA LYS A 423 -23.40 -2.49 4.66
C LYS A 423 -24.13 -3.80 4.37
N ASN A 424 -25.31 -3.75 3.76
CA ASN A 424 -26.02 -4.98 3.35
C ASN A 424 -25.38 -5.67 2.14
N CYS A 425 -24.68 -4.90 1.30
CA CYS A 425 -23.91 -5.38 0.15
C CYS A 425 -22.44 -5.63 0.47
N GLN A 426 -21.97 -5.23 1.65
CA GLN A 426 -20.68 -5.64 2.18
C GLN A 426 -20.68 -7.14 2.50
N GLY A 427 -19.57 -7.84 2.20
CA GLY A 427 -19.41 -9.27 2.50
C GLY A 427 -20.16 -10.24 1.58
N GLY A 428 -20.44 -9.87 0.32
CA GLY A 428 -20.88 -10.79 -0.73
C GLY A 428 -19.98 -10.68 -1.96
N GLY A 429 -19.78 -11.80 -2.66
CA GLY A 429 -18.85 -11.95 -3.78
C GLY A 429 -17.71 -12.90 -3.40
N THR A 430 -17.32 -13.79 -4.31
CA THR A 430 -16.15 -14.63 -4.12
C THR A 430 -14.94 -13.81 -4.52
N VAL A 431 -14.25 -13.32 -3.50
CA VAL A 431 -13.17 -12.35 -3.62
C VAL A 431 -11.96 -13.00 -4.24
N VAL A 432 -11.36 -12.30 -5.20
CA VAL A 432 -9.94 -12.45 -5.52
C VAL A 432 -9.20 -11.46 -4.66
N THR A 433 -8.18 -11.99 -4.00
CA THR A 433 -7.30 -11.32 -3.05
C THR A 433 -6.91 -9.93 -3.55
N ASP A 434 -6.67 -9.02 -2.61
CA ASP A 434 -6.23 -7.65 -2.86
C ASP A 434 -4.68 -7.61 -3.04
N PRO A 435 -4.12 -7.35 -4.24
CA PRO A 435 -2.68 -7.13 -4.46
C PRO A 435 -2.03 -5.89 -3.83
N SER A 436 -2.74 -5.17 -2.94
CA SER A 436 -2.22 -4.02 -2.18
C SER A 436 -2.49 -4.14 -0.68
N SER A 437 -3.38 -5.04 -0.26
CA SER A 437 -3.18 -5.83 0.95
C SER A 437 -1.88 -6.60 0.77
N PRO A 438 -1.11 -6.88 1.84
CA PRO A 438 -0.18 -8.00 1.80
C PRO A 438 -0.93 -9.17 1.17
N ASP A 439 -0.29 -9.86 0.23
CA ASP A 439 -0.82 -11.13 -0.26
C ASP A 439 -1.24 -11.92 0.99
N LEU A 440 -2.45 -12.46 1.08
CA LEU A 440 -2.83 -13.30 2.24
C LEU A 440 -1.98 -14.58 2.29
N ASN A 441 -1.10 -14.76 1.31
CA ASN A 441 -0.04 -15.76 1.22
C ASN A 441 1.37 -15.21 1.57
N GLU A 442 1.51 -13.89 1.68
CA GLU A 442 2.69 -13.21 2.23
C GLU A 442 2.48 -13.07 3.74
N PRO A 443 3.37 -13.65 4.55
CA PRO A 443 3.24 -13.62 5.98
C PRO A 443 3.34 -12.19 6.51
N ALA A 444 2.77 -11.95 7.68
CA ALA A 444 2.92 -10.69 8.40
C ALA A 444 4.39 -10.46 8.77
N TRP A 445 5.12 -9.76 7.91
CA TRP A 445 6.47 -9.31 8.20
C TRP A 445 6.42 -8.28 9.33
N ILE A 446 7.21 -8.51 10.36
CA ILE A 446 7.40 -7.55 11.45
C ILE A 446 8.28 -6.41 10.93
N ASP A 447 7.86 -5.16 11.15
CA ASP A 447 8.70 -4.00 10.84
C ASP A 447 10.03 -4.11 11.60
N PRO A 448 11.16 -3.73 10.99
CA PRO A 448 12.46 -3.89 11.62
C PRO A 448 12.56 -3.05 12.89
N GLU A 449 13.07 -3.65 13.96
CA GLU A 449 13.37 -2.92 15.21
C GLU A 449 14.62 -2.07 15.01
N ILE A 450 14.55 -0.82 15.48
CA ILE A 450 15.61 0.19 15.30
C ILE A 450 16.06 0.70 16.66
N GLU A 451 17.33 0.52 16.96
CA GLU A 451 17.98 1.08 18.16
C GLU A 451 19.18 1.95 17.74
N VAL A 452 19.31 3.13 18.37
CA VAL A 452 20.44 4.04 18.19
C VAL A 452 21.00 4.34 19.58
N PHE A 453 22.30 4.20 19.77
CA PHE A 453 22.94 4.54 21.05
C PHE A 453 23.89 5.73 20.90
N TYR A 454 23.94 6.54 21.95
CA TYR A 454 24.78 7.72 22.06
C TYR A 454 25.81 7.46 23.17
N TYR A 455 27.10 7.58 22.84
CA TYR A 455 28.21 7.37 23.78
C TYR A 455 28.97 8.65 24.12
#